data_AF-Q5TY08-F1
#
_entry.id   AF-Q5TY08-F1
#
_cell.length_a   1.000
_cell.length_b   1.000
_cell.length_c   1.000
_cell.angle_alpha   90.00
_cell.angle_beta   90.00
_cell.angle_gamma   90.00
#
_symmetry.space_group_name_H-M   'P 1'
#
loop_
_entity.id
_entity.type
_entity.pdbx_description
1 polymer ?
#
loop_
_entity_poly.entity_id
_entity_poly.type
_entity_poly.pdbx_seq_one_letter_code
_entity_poly.pdbx_strand_id
1 'polypeptide(L)'
;SKLNMTTKPLLYLEEYKLKQDANDYGLADELWDFESFKRKLQIVVVRYDENELEFDMIGVTAIANVFRRLMLSEVPSMAIEKVHIYNNTSIIQDGGLAHRLGLIPLRADPRMFEYKANETDPPSALDTLEFELKVKCTRKNKDSTEVTNNENMYKNHSIYSGQIKWVPIGNQATIYTEATVGPIDDDILISKMRPGHEFDIKLFAVKGVGKDHAKFSPVATVSYRLLPDIKLNR
;
A
#
# COMPACT_ATOMS: atom_id res chain seq x y z
N SER A 1 -14.12 3.76 63.74
CA SER A 1 -13.12 4.37 62.83
C SER A 1 -12.22 3.29 62.26
N LYS A 2 -12.18 3.19 60.92
CA LYS A 2 -11.19 2.49 60.06
C LYS A 2 -11.23 0.95 60.08
N LEU A 3 -11.93 0.30 59.13
CA LEU A 3 -11.45 -0.16 57.80
C LEU A 3 -10.17 -1.03 57.87
N ASN A 4 -10.35 -2.34 57.70
CA ASN A 4 -9.49 -3.19 56.86
C ASN A 4 -10.06 -4.60 56.75
N MET A 5 -10.78 -4.88 55.67
CA MET A 5 -10.91 -6.23 55.13
C MET A 5 -10.82 -6.14 53.60
N THR A 6 -9.63 -6.50 53.11
CA THR A 6 -9.42 -7.31 51.90
C THR A 6 -10.54 -7.32 50.85
N THR A 7 -10.46 -6.42 49.88
CA THR A 7 -11.16 -6.55 48.60
C THR A 7 -10.14 -6.74 47.48
N LYS A 8 -9.68 -7.98 47.28
CA LYS A 8 -9.24 -8.41 45.95
C LYS A 8 -10.51 -8.52 45.10
N PRO A 9 -10.56 -7.96 43.88
CA PRO A 9 -11.67 -8.27 42.99
C PRO A 9 -11.61 -9.76 42.66
N LEU A 10 -12.69 -10.48 42.99
CA LEU A 10 -12.90 -11.83 42.49
C LEU A 10 -13.17 -11.70 40.99
N LEU A 11 -12.13 -11.90 40.20
CA LEU A 11 -12.26 -12.10 38.76
C LEU A 11 -12.85 -13.51 38.57
N TYR A 12 -14.18 -13.60 38.48
CA TYR A 12 -14.83 -14.82 38.02
C TYR A 12 -14.60 -14.90 36.51
N LEU A 13 -13.64 -15.72 36.10
CA LEU A 13 -13.63 -16.25 34.74
C LEU A 13 -14.70 -17.33 34.75
N GLU A 14 -15.93 -16.97 34.38
CA GLU A 14 -16.92 -17.98 34.02
C GLU A 14 -16.47 -18.59 32.70
N GLU A 15 -15.67 -19.65 32.77
CA GLU A 15 -15.64 -20.62 31.69
C GLU A 15 -17.08 -21.08 31.53
N TYR A 16 -17.72 -20.67 30.43
CA TYR A 16 -18.96 -21.26 30.00
C TYR A 16 -18.72 -22.76 29.89
N LYS A 17 -19.14 -23.51 30.92
CA LYS A 17 -19.23 -24.96 30.87
C LYS A 17 -20.02 -25.26 29.62
N LEU A 18 -19.35 -25.82 28.61
CA LEU A 18 -19.98 -26.48 27.49
C LEU A 18 -21.07 -27.38 28.09
N LYS A 19 -22.33 -27.11 27.75
CA LYS A 19 -23.46 -27.96 28.14
C LYS A 19 -23.10 -29.39 27.69
N GLN A 20 -22.95 -30.29 28.66
CA GLN A 20 -22.68 -31.70 28.42
C GLN A 20 -24.00 -32.41 28.16
N ASP A 21 -24.59 -32.19 26.99
CA ASP A 21 -25.64 -33.06 26.47
C ASP A 21 -25.08 -33.74 25.21
N ALA A 22 -24.98 -35.08 25.23
CA ALA A 22 -24.35 -35.87 24.17
C ALA A 22 -25.06 -35.78 22.79
N ASN A 23 -26.24 -35.17 22.76
CA ASN A 23 -27.02 -34.88 21.57
C ASN A 23 -27.32 -33.38 21.36
N ASP A 24 -26.85 -32.48 22.25
CA ASP A 24 -26.92 -31.03 22.02
C ASP A 24 -25.56 -30.59 21.45
N TYR A 25 -25.40 -30.74 20.14
CA TYR A 25 -24.21 -30.29 19.43
C TYR A 25 -24.06 -28.76 19.41
N GLY A 26 -24.85 -27.98 20.17
CA GLY A 26 -24.82 -26.51 20.10
C GLY A 26 -25.02 -25.99 18.67
N LEU A 27 -25.53 -26.85 17.79
CA LEU A 27 -25.93 -26.55 16.44
C LEU A 27 -27.21 -25.78 16.62
N ALA A 28 -27.11 -24.46 16.54
CA ALA A 28 -28.24 -23.72 16.00
C ALA A 28 -28.57 -24.40 14.66
N ASP A 29 -29.65 -25.17 14.65
CA ASP A 29 -30.29 -25.78 13.47
C ASP A 29 -30.86 -24.70 12.52
N GLU A 30 -30.21 -23.53 12.42
CA GLU A 30 -30.45 -22.62 11.31
C GLU A 30 -29.71 -23.19 10.10
N LEU A 31 -30.41 -24.05 9.35
CA LEU A 31 -30.06 -24.33 7.96
C LEU A 31 -29.74 -22.98 7.28
N TRP A 32 -28.60 -22.91 6.60
CA TRP A 32 -28.19 -21.69 5.94
C TRP A 32 -29.27 -21.28 4.93
N ASP A 33 -29.87 -20.12 5.18
CA ASP A 33 -30.89 -19.52 4.33
C ASP A 33 -30.40 -18.17 3.82
N PHE A 34 -30.41 -18.03 2.49
CA PHE A 34 -29.93 -16.83 1.82
C PHE A 34 -30.78 -15.59 2.17
N GLU A 35 -32.10 -15.75 2.31
CA GLU A 35 -32.99 -14.63 2.65
C GLU A 35 -32.75 -14.14 4.08
N SER A 36 -32.54 -15.07 5.01
CA SER A 36 -32.16 -14.75 6.39
C SER A 36 -30.78 -14.10 6.46
N PHE A 37 -29.81 -14.56 5.68
CA PHE A 37 -28.50 -13.90 5.54
C PHE A 37 -28.63 -12.47 5.01
N LYS A 38 -29.40 -12.27 3.94
CA LYS A 38 -29.61 -10.96 3.30
C LYS A 38 -30.25 -9.95 4.25
N ARG A 39 -31.18 -10.39 5.11
CA ARG A 39 -31.81 -9.54 6.14
C ARG A 39 -30.86 -9.19 7.29
N LYS A 40 -29.96 -10.11 7.65
CA LYS A 40 -29.01 -9.95 8.77
C LYS A 40 -27.77 -9.14 8.37
N LEU A 41 -27.32 -9.23 7.12
CA LEU A 41 -26.14 -8.49 6.63
C LEU A 41 -26.46 -6.99 6.53
N GLN A 42 -25.73 -6.18 7.29
CA GLN A 42 -25.79 -4.73 7.21
C GLN A 42 -24.38 -4.14 7.14
N ILE A 43 -24.22 -3.10 6.33
CA ILE A 43 -22.97 -2.37 6.18
C ILE A 43 -23.24 -0.92 6.57
N VAL A 44 -22.51 -0.40 7.54
CA VAL A 44 -22.60 0.99 8.00
C VAL A 44 -21.25 1.65 7.79
N VAL A 45 -21.18 2.62 6.89
CA VAL A 45 -19.94 3.40 6.69
C VAL A 45 -19.82 4.42 7.83
N VAL A 46 -18.73 4.31 8.58
CA VAL A 46 -18.43 5.20 9.73
C VAL A 46 -17.63 6.39 9.25
N ARG A 47 -16.62 6.17 8.40
CA ARG A 47 -15.73 7.21 7.87
C ARG A 47 -15.34 6.87 6.43
N TYR A 48 -15.34 7.89 5.57
CA TYR A 48 -14.94 7.77 4.17
C TYR A 48 -14.15 9.02 3.77
N ASP A 49 -12.84 8.86 3.70
CA ASP A 49 -11.89 9.88 3.27
C ASP A 49 -11.18 9.42 1.99
N GLU A 50 -10.33 10.27 1.41
CA GLU A 50 -9.62 9.98 0.14
C GLU A 50 -8.78 8.69 0.20
N ASN A 51 -8.08 8.45 1.31
CA ASN A 51 -7.16 7.32 1.49
C ASN A 51 -7.58 6.31 2.57
N GLU A 52 -8.71 6.54 3.26
CA GLU A 52 -9.14 5.74 4.41
C GLU A 52 -10.65 5.47 4.36
N LEU A 53 -11.05 4.22 4.63
CA LEU A 53 -12.44 3.80 4.71
C LEU A 53 -12.61 2.96 5.99
N GLU A 54 -13.50 3.39 6.88
CA GLU A 54 -13.93 2.66 8.07
C GLU A 54 -15.41 2.35 7.95
N PHE A 55 -15.78 1.08 8.11
CA PHE A 55 -17.16 0.63 8.06
C PHE A 55 -17.39 -0.58 8.97
N ASP A 56 -18.59 -0.66 9.51
CA ASP A 56 -19.06 -1.80 10.28
C ASP A 56 -19.75 -2.81 9.37
N MET A 57 -19.37 -4.08 9.51
CA MET A 57 -20.03 -5.21 8.86
C MET A 57 -20.75 -6.04 9.93
N ILE A 58 -22.07 -5.97 9.93
CA ILE A 58 -22.93 -6.63 10.91
C ILE A 58 -23.54 -7.89 10.29
N GLY A 59 -23.60 -8.97 11.07
CA GLY A 59 -24.25 -10.22 10.66
C GLY A 59 -23.33 -11.25 9.98
N VAL A 60 -22.03 -10.94 9.78
CA VAL A 60 -21.07 -11.84 9.12
C VAL A 60 -19.68 -11.76 9.73
N THR A 61 -19.18 -12.85 10.30
CA THR A 61 -17.85 -12.92 10.92
C THR A 61 -16.80 -13.63 10.03
N ALA A 62 -17.18 -14.71 9.35
CA ALA A 62 -16.23 -15.53 8.59
C ALA A 62 -15.71 -14.83 7.30
N ILE A 63 -16.57 -14.05 6.62
CA ILE A 63 -16.23 -13.42 5.34
C ILE A 63 -15.27 -12.22 5.54
N ALA A 64 -15.27 -11.58 6.72
CA ALA A 64 -14.40 -10.45 7.02
C ALA A 64 -12.91 -10.78 6.84
N ASN A 65 -12.45 -11.95 7.31
CA ASN A 65 -11.06 -12.37 7.11
C ASN A 65 -10.74 -12.70 5.65
N VAL A 66 -11.73 -13.18 4.88
CA VAL A 66 -11.56 -13.44 3.45
C VAL A 66 -11.34 -12.12 2.71
N PHE A 67 -12.19 -11.12 2.94
CA PHE A 67 -12.01 -9.79 2.34
C PHE A 67 -10.69 -9.16 2.72
N ARG A 68 -10.30 -9.23 4.00
CA ARG A 68 -8.99 -8.74 4.46
C ARG A 68 -7.84 -9.38 3.68
N ARG A 69 -7.86 -10.70 3.49
CA ARG A 69 -6.82 -11.42 2.73
C ARG A 69 -6.84 -11.03 1.25
N LEU A 70 -8.03 -10.98 0.65
CA LEU A 70 -8.20 -10.65 -0.76
C LEU A 70 -7.67 -9.24 -1.06
N MET A 71 -8.03 -8.26 -0.23
CA MET A 71 -7.55 -6.87 -0.34
C MET A 71 -6.03 -6.76 -0.23
N LEU A 72 -5.39 -7.57 0.63
CA LEU A 72 -3.95 -7.54 0.82
C LEU A 72 -3.17 -8.21 -0.33
N SER A 73 -3.69 -9.32 -0.88
CA SER A 73 -2.88 -10.19 -1.73
C SER A 73 -3.37 -10.39 -3.16
N GLU A 74 -4.68 -10.30 -3.43
CA GLU A 74 -5.24 -10.70 -4.73
C GLU A 74 -5.77 -9.51 -5.56
N VAL A 75 -5.90 -8.32 -4.97
CA VAL A 75 -6.24 -7.11 -5.73
C VAL A 75 -5.00 -6.63 -6.48
N PRO A 76 -5.06 -6.49 -7.83
CA PRO A 76 -3.90 -6.08 -8.61
C PRO A 76 -3.64 -4.58 -8.53
N SER A 77 -2.37 -4.20 -8.68
CA SER A 77 -1.93 -2.80 -8.82
C SER A 77 -0.77 -2.68 -9.81
N MET A 78 -0.43 -1.45 -10.19
CA MET A 78 0.73 -1.14 -11.04
C MET A 78 1.92 -0.75 -10.16
N ALA A 79 3.06 -1.41 -10.35
CA ALA A 79 4.31 -1.06 -9.65
C ALA A 79 5.53 -1.26 -10.56
N ILE A 80 6.63 -0.60 -10.22
CA ILE A 80 7.90 -0.72 -10.96
C ILE A 80 8.52 -2.09 -10.69
N GLU A 81 8.76 -2.85 -11.76
CA GLU A 81 9.36 -4.18 -11.70
C GLU A 81 10.81 -4.16 -12.19
N LYS A 82 11.04 -3.58 -13.38
CA LYS A 82 12.36 -3.55 -13.99
C LYS A 82 12.94 -2.15 -13.96
N VAL A 83 14.21 -2.07 -13.55
CA VAL A 83 14.97 -0.83 -13.46
C VAL A 83 16.23 -1.01 -14.30
N HIS A 84 16.30 -0.31 -15.44
CA HIS A 84 17.48 -0.28 -16.30
C HIS A 84 18.33 0.94 -15.93
N ILE A 85 19.48 0.68 -15.35
CA ILE A 85 20.43 1.72 -14.92
C ILE A 85 21.49 1.84 -16.02
N TYR A 86 21.51 2.98 -16.70
CA TYR A 86 22.57 3.31 -17.66
C TYR A 86 23.76 3.96 -16.95
N ASN A 87 23.45 4.80 -15.97
CA ASN A 87 24.47 5.48 -15.19
C ASN A 87 23.98 5.78 -13.77
N ASN A 88 24.73 5.32 -12.78
CA ASN A 88 24.56 5.66 -11.38
C ASN A 88 25.94 5.97 -10.77
N THR A 89 26.22 7.26 -10.59
CA THR A 89 27.44 7.72 -9.88
C THR A 89 27.15 8.18 -8.45
N SER A 90 25.98 7.84 -7.92
CA SER A 90 25.57 8.19 -6.58
C SER A 90 26.16 7.24 -5.53
N ILE A 91 25.91 7.54 -4.25
CA ILE A 91 26.38 6.72 -3.12
C ILE A 91 25.50 5.47 -2.93
N ILE A 92 24.23 5.52 -3.36
CA ILE A 92 23.32 4.38 -3.20
C ILE A 92 23.64 3.32 -4.26
N GLN A 93 23.80 2.08 -3.81
CA GLN A 93 24.04 0.93 -4.68
C GLN A 93 22.83 0.65 -5.56
N ASP A 94 23.07 0.14 -6.76
CA ASP A 94 22.06 -0.14 -7.77
C ASP A 94 20.89 -1.00 -7.25
N GLY A 95 21.20 -2.12 -6.57
CA GLY A 95 20.17 -3.00 -6.03
C GLY A 95 19.29 -2.32 -4.97
N GLY A 96 19.89 -1.50 -4.10
CA GLY A 96 19.17 -0.74 -3.09
C GLY A 96 18.32 0.39 -3.70
N LEU A 97 18.83 1.04 -4.75
CA LEU A 97 18.10 2.07 -5.50
C LEU A 97 16.89 1.46 -6.23
N ALA A 98 17.09 0.34 -6.93
CA ALA A 98 16.02 -0.37 -7.64
C ALA A 98 14.91 -0.83 -6.67
N HIS A 99 15.27 -1.36 -5.50
CA HIS A 99 14.29 -1.76 -4.49
C HIS A 99 13.46 -0.57 -3.99
N ARG A 100 14.08 0.59 -3.77
CA ARG A 100 13.34 1.80 -3.37
C ARG A 100 12.40 2.30 -4.45
N LEU A 101 12.85 2.29 -5.70
CA LEU A 101 12.03 2.69 -6.86
C LEU A 101 10.84 1.75 -7.04
N GLY A 102 11.02 0.44 -6.81
CA GLY A 102 9.95 -0.55 -6.85
C GLY A 102 8.83 -0.34 -5.83
N LEU A 103 9.11 0.36 -4.72
CA LEU A 103 8.13 0.64 -3.65
C LEU A 103 7.41 1.98 -3.81
N ILE A 104 7.70 2.76 -4.85
CA ILE A 104 6.98 4.00 -5.12
C ILE A 104 5.61 3.64 -5.72
N PRO A 105 4.50 3.98 -5.05
CA PRO A 105 3.18 3.67 -5.57
C PRO A 105 2.86 4.56 -6.78
N LEU A 106 2.18 4.01 -7.79
CA LEU A 106 1.79 4.71 -9.02
C LEU A 106 0.28 4.93 -9.07
N ARG A 107 -0.14 6.03 -9.70
CA ARG A 107 -1.56 6.40 -9.90
C ARG A 107 -2.27 5.59 -10.99
N ALA A 108 -1.51 4.85 -11.80
CA ALA A 108 -2.01 4.13 -12.96
C ALA A 108 -3.09 3.10 -12.60
N ASP A 109 -4.24 3.15 -13.27
CA ASP A 109 -5.35 2.22 -13.05
C ASP A 109 -5.01 0.82 -13.60
N PRO A 110 -4.86 -0.21 -12.74
CA PRO A 110 -4.47 -1.55 -13.18
C PRO A 110 -5.52 -2.25 -14.05
N ARG A 111 -6.76 -1.75 -14.10
CA ARG A 111 -7.82 -2.33 -14.95
C ARG A 111 -7.60 -2.05 -16.43
N MET A 112 -6.84 -0.99 -16.75
CA MET A 112 -6.56 -0.57 -18.11
C MET A 112 -5.37 -1.30 -18.75
N PHE A 113 -4.66 -2.12 -17.96
CA PHE A 113 -3.48 -2.85 -18.39
C PHE A 113 -3.69 -4.37 -18.26
N GLU A 114 -3.06 -5.10 -19.18
CA GLU A 114 -3.02 -6.55 -19.16
C GLU A 114 -1.83 -7.06 -18.35
N TYR A 115 -1.89 -8.31 -17.90
CA TYR A 115 -0.73 -8.97 -17.32
C TYR A 115 0.28 -9.28 -18.42
N LYS A 116 1.56 -9.09 -18.10
CA LYS A 116 2.64 -9.46 -19.01
C LYS A 116 2.70 -10.98 -19.18
N ALA A 117 2.65 -11.46 -20.42
CA ALA A 117 2.63 -12.89 -20.72
C ALA A 117 3.96 -13.58 -20.37
N ASN A 118 5.08 -13.01 -20.81
CA ASN A 118 6.42 -13.43 -20.41
C ASN A 118 7.25 -12.24 -19.97
N GLU A 119 8.05 -12.41 -18.93
CA GLU A 119 8.92 -11.35 -18.44
C GLU A 119 9.94 -10.87 -19.49
N THR A 120 10.37 -11.75 -20.40
CA THR A 120 11.37 -11.45 -21.43
C THR A 120 10.82 -10.65 -22.60
N ASP A 121 9.50 -10.59 -22.76
CA ASP A 121 8.89 -9.91 -23.89
C ASP A 121 9.14 -8.40 -23.81
N PRO A 122 9.36 -7.73 -24.96
CA PRO A 122 9.57 -6.29 -24.97
C PRO A 122 8.37 -5.57 -24.35
N PRO A 123 8.58 -4.37 -23.77
CA PRO A 123 7.48 -3.57 -23.24
C PRO A 123 6.51 -3.22 -24.36
N SER A 124 5.21 -3.47 -24.14
CA SER A 124 4.12 -3.14 -25.06
C SER A 124 3.26 -2.02 -24.46
N ALA A 125 2.51 -1.35 -25.32
CA ALA A 125 1.61 -0.26 -24.91
C ALA A 125 0.44 -0.75 -24.01
N LEU A 126 0.15 -2.05 -23.99
CA LEU A 126 -0.98 -2.63 -23.24
C LEU A 126 -0.59 -3.21 -21.88
N ASP A 127 0.68 -3.59 -21.70
CA ASP A 127 1.14 -4.33 -20.51
C ASP A 127 2.08 -3.49 -19.61
N THR A 128 2.76 -2.49 -20.18
CA THR A 128 3.88 -1.81 -19.52
C THR A 128 3.76 -0.29 -19.60
N LEU A 129 4.16 0.39 -18.53
CA LEU A 129 4.42 1.83 -18.49
C LEU A 129 5.93 2.08 -18.36
N GLU A 130 6.48 2.95 -19.19
CA GLU A 130 7.88 3.36 -19.13
C GLU A 130 8.01 4.73 -18.44
N PHE A 131 8.98 4.85 -17.54
CA PHE A 131 9.36 6.10 -16.92
C PHE A 131 10.87 6.32 -17.00
N GLU A 132 11.27 7.57 -16.89
CA GLU A 132 12.66 8.01 -16.98
C GLU A 132 13.02 8.88 -15.77
N LEU A 133 14.16 8.58 -15.15
CA LEU A 133 14.77 9.39 -14.10
C LEU A 133 16.16 9.82 -14.54
N LYS A 134 16.24 11.02 -15.13
CA LYS A 134 17.48 11.66 -15.59
C LYS A 134 17.75 12.92 -14.80
N VAL A 135 18.69 12.83 -13.85
CA VAL A 135 19.01 13.96 -12.98
C VAL A 135 20.51 14.07 -12.76
N LYS A 136 21.04 15.30 -12.85
CA LYS A 136 22.43 15.63 -12.51
C LYS A 136 22.46 16.66 -11.39
N CYS A 137 23.27 16.39 -10.36
CA CYS A 137 23.48 17.30 -9.25
C CYS A 137 24.61 18.28 -9.57
N THR A 138 24.34 19.58 -9.40
CA THR A 138 25.29 20.66 -9.70
C THR A 138 25.35 21.67 -8.56
N ARG A 139 26.48 22.39 -8.46
CA ARG A 139 26.64 23.48 -7.48
C ARG A 139 26.01 24.76 -8.05
N LYS A 140 25.13 25.41 -7.27
CA LYS A 140 24.39 26.61 -7.70
C LYS A 140 25.28 27.85 -7.81
N ASN A 141 26.20 28.05 -6.86
CA ASN A 141 27.10 29.20 -6.88
C ASN A 141 28.48 28.87 -6.26
N LYS A 142 29.56 29.43 -6.82
CA LYS A 142 30.92 29.29 -6.26
C LYS A 142 31.22 30.37 -5.20
N ASP A 143 30.53 31.51 -5.25
CA ASP A 143 30.89 32.73 -4.51
C ASP A 143 30.01 33.07 -3.29
N SER A 144 29.03 32.24 -2.94
CA SER A 144 28.20 32.47 -1.75
C SER A 144 28.93 32.03 -0.48
N THR A 145 29.33 33.00 0.34
CA THR A 145 30.00 32.85 1.64
C THR A 145 29.06 32.39 2.76
N GLU A 146 27.74 32.38 2.52
CA GLU A 146 26.74 31.93 3.49
C GLU A 146 26.47 30.42 3.32
N VAL A 147 27.17 29.64 4.16
CA VAL A 147 27.19 28.18 4.12
C VAL A 147 26.39 27.63 5.31
N THR A 148 25.08 27.54 5.19
CA THR A 148 24.26 26.92 6.24
C THR A 148 23.39 25.77 5.75
N ASN A 149 22.81 25.85 4.55
CA ASN A 149 21.89 24.82 4.04
C ASN A 149 22.31 24.24 2.67
N ASN A 150 22.33 22.91 2.58
CA ASN A 150 22.63 22.15 1.36
C ASN A 150 21.69 22.50 0.19
N GLU A 151 20.44 22.88 0.46
CA GLU A 151 19.45 23.25 -0.56
C GLU A 151 19.80 24.52 -1.32
N ASN A 152 20.44 25.47 -0.64
CA ASN A 152 20.91 26.72 -1.24
C ASN A 152 22.21 26.52 -2.02
N MET A 153 23.05 25.59 -1.58
CA MET A 153 24.35 25.31 -2.20
C MET A 153 24.25 24.49 -3.48
N TYR A 154 23.32 23.53 -3.52
CA TYR A 154 23.28 22.49 -4.54
C TYR A 154 21.91 22.41 -5.21
N LYS A 155 21.92 22.28 -6.55
CA LYS A 155 20.72 21.98 -7.35
C LYS A 155 20.60 20.47 -7.48
N ASN A 156 19.40 19.94 -7.26
CA ASN A 156 19.09 18.51 -7.35
C ASN A 156 19.93 17.63 -6.39
N HIS A 157 20.22 18.14 -5.19
CA HIS A 157 20.92 17.35 -4.17
C HIS A 157 20.01 16.34 -3.46
N SER A 158 18.69 16.56 -3.49
CA SER A 158 17.68 15.61 -3.01
C SER A 158 16.82 15.24 -4.21
N ILE A 159 16.77 13.95 -4.50
CA ILE A 159 16.04 13.37 -5.63
C ILE A 159 14.71 12.85 -5.12
N TYR A 160 13.62 13.33 -5.69
CA TYR A 160 12.25 13.01 -5.27
C TYR A 160 11.50 12.25 -6.36
N SER A 161 10.43 11.55 -5.99
CA SER A 161 9.55 10.82 -6.91
C SER A 161 8.94 11.70 -8.00
N GLY A 162 8.61 12.96 -7.71
CA GLY A 162 8.09 13.90 -8.71
C GLY A 162 9.06 14.24 -9.85
N GLN A 163 10.34 13.81 -9.77
CA GLN A 163 11.30 13.93 -10.87
C GLN A 163 11.26 12.75 -11.84
N ILE A 164 10.48 11.71 -11.55
CA ILE A 164 10.23 10.58 -12.44
C ILE A 164 9.26 11.05 -13.53
N LYS A 165 9.72 11.01 -14.79
CA LYS A 165 8.92 11.44 -15.94
C LYS A 165 8.35 10.25 -16.67
N TRP A 166 7.07 10.31 -17.00
CA TRP A 166 6.45 9.28 -17.83
C TRP A 166 6.84 9.42 -19.30
N VAL A 167 7.20 8.31 -19.93
CA VAL A 167 7.52 8.23 -21.36
C VAL A 167 6.48 7.33 -22.04
N PRO A 168 5.56 7.89 -22.86
CA PRO A 168 4.48 7.12 -23.45
C PRO A 168 5.00 6.15 -24.52
N ILE A 169 4.44 4.93 -24.53
CA ILE A 169 4.70 3.91 -25.56
C ILE A 169 3.53 3.88 -26.55
N GLY A 170 3.82 4.03 -27.85
CA GLY A 170 2.81 3.96 -28.91
C GLY A 170 1.69 4.99 -28.72
N ASN A 171 0.44 4.51 -28.63
CA ASN A 171 -0.75 5.37 -28.54
C ASN A 171 -1.11 5.79 -27.11
N GLN A 172 -0.31 5.43 -26.10
CA GLN A 172 -0.61 5.76 -24.70
C GLN A 172 -0.70 7.26 -24.44
N ALA A 173 0.03 8.10 -25.18
CA ALA A 173 0.01 9.55 -25.04
C ALA A 173 -1.38 10.19 -25.27
N THR A 174 -2.24 9.51 -26.03
CA THR A 174 -3.62 9.97 -26.30
C THR A 174 -4.60 9.52 -25.22
N ILE A 175 -4.28 8.43 -24.52
CA ILE A 175 -5.17 7.79 -23.54
C ILE A 175 -4.88 8.30 -22.13
N TYR A 176 -3.60 8.46 -21.81
CA TYR A 176 -3.13 8.80 -20.47
C TYR A 176 -2.38 10.12 -20.45
N THR A 177 -2.32 10.70 -19.27
CA THR A 177 -1.50 11.88 -18.96
C THR A 177 -0.54 11.56 -17.83
N GLU A 178 0.54 12.34 -17.71
CA GLU A 178 1.54 12.15 -16.64
C GLU A 178 0.89 12.16 -15.24
N ALA A 179 -0.11 13.00 -15.01
CA ALA A 179 -0.86 13.06 -13.75
C ALA A 179 -1.65 11.77 -13.44
N THR A 180 -2.07 11.00 -14.45
CA THR A 180 -2.85 9.78 -14.27
C THR A 180 -2.02 8.52 -14.04
N VAL A 181 -0.75 8.52 -14.46
CA VAL A 181 0.12 7.32 -14.39
C VAL A 181 1.36 7.49 -13.54
N GLY A 182 1.73 8.73 -13.20
CA GLY A 182 2.90 9.04 -12.38
C GLY A 182 2.81 8.53 -10.93
N PRO A 183 3.84 8.81 -10.12
CA PRO A 183 3.84 8.49 -8.69
C PRO A 183 2.60 9.03 -7.96
N ILE A 184 2.13 8.40 -6.89
CA ILE A 184 1.01 8.93 -6.08
C ILE A 184 1.44 10.14 -5.24
N ASP A 185 2.66 10.12 -4.72
CA ASP A 185 3.23 11.23 -3.96
C ASP A 185 4.50 11.70 -4.65
N ASP A 186 4.63 13.01 -4.84
CA ASP A 186 5.75 13.63 -5.55
C ASP A 186 6.96 13.91 -4.62
N ASP A 187 6.75 13.87 -3.30
CA ASP A 187 7.73 14.23 -2.27
C ASP A 187 8.43 13.02 -1.63
N ILE A 188 8.34 11.83 -2.25
CA ILE A 188 9.06 10.65 -1.76
C ILE A 188 10.55 10.80 -2.09
N LEU A 189 11.38 10.97 -1.07
CA LEU A 189 12.83 11.04 -1.24
C LEU A 189 13.37 9.68 -1.71
N ILE A 190 14.07 9.68 -2.85
CA ILE A 190 14.72 8.49 -3.45
C ILE A 190 16.20 8.43 -3.05
N SER A 191 16.93 9.52 -3.21
CA SER A 191 18.37 9.56 -2.92
C SER A 191 18.86 10.97 -2.66
N LYS A 192 19.96 11.08 -1.90
CA LYS A 192 20.70 12.34 -1.71
C LYS A 192 21.99 12.29 -2.51
N MET A 193 22.23 13.32 -3.31
CA MET A 193 23.37 13.46 -4.20
C MET A 193 24.32 14.57 -3.77
N ARG A 194 25.51 14.56 -4.37
CA ARG A 194 26.50 15.63 -4.32
C ARG A 194 26.85 16.07 -5.74
N PRO A 195 27.39 17.29 -5.91
CA PRO A 195 27.75 17.78 -7.24
C PRO A 195 28.67 16.81 -7.97
N GLY A 196 28.34 16.51 -9.23
CA GLY A 196 29.05 15.51 -10.03
C GLY A 196 28.34 14.17 -10.11
N HIS A 197 27.44 13.84 -9.16
CA HIS A 197 26.60 12.65 -9.28
C HIS A 197 25.48 12.85 -10.32
N GLU A 198 25.16 11.77 -11.00
CA GLU A 198 24.11 11.68 -12.01
C GLU A 198 23.38 10.34 -11.97
N PHE A 199 22.09 10.40 -12.32
CA PHE A 199 21.24 9.27 -12.64
C PHE A 199 20.83 9.33 -14.10
N ASP A 200 20.97 8.20 -14.77
CA ASP A 200 20.31 7.90 -16.04
C ASP A 200 19.67 6.51 -15.91
N ILE A 201 18.37 6.49 -15.65
CA ILE A 201 17.62 5.29 -15.28
C ILE A 201 16.30 5.26 -16.04
N LYS A 202 15.97 4.10 -16.60
CA LYS A 202 14.64 3.77 -17.13
C LYS A 202 13.93 2.78 -16.22
N LEU A 203 12.64 3.00 -16.03
CA LEU A 203 11.78 2.23 -15.13
C LEU A 203 10.64 1.64 -15.95
N PHE A 204 10.33 0.38 -15.70
CA PHE A 204 9.21 -0.30 -16.34
C PHE A 204 8.25 -0.80 -15.27
N ALA A 205 7.04 -0.25 -15.29
CA ALA A 205 5.97 -0.66 -14.40
C ALA A 205 5.03 -1.63 -15.09
N VAL A 206 4.62 -2.64 -14.35
CA VAL A 206 3.75 -3.73 -14.82
C VAL A 206 2.64 -3.95 -13.80
N LYS A 207 1.60 -4.66 -14.25
CA LYS A 207 0.51 -5.12 -13.39
C LYS A 207 0.93 -6.36 -12.61
N GLY A 208 0.72 -6.35 -11.30
CA GLY A 208 1.00 -7.49 -10.41
C GLY A 208 0.02 -7.56 -9.24
N VAL A 209 0.16 -8.58 -8.41
CA VAL A 209 -0.68 -8.83 -7.23
C VAL A 209 0.15 -8.89 -5.94
N GLY A 210 -0.42 -8.43 -4.82
CA GLY A 210 0.28 -8.37 -3.54
C GLY A 210 0.78 -9.72 -3.01
N LYS A 211 0.22 -10.83 -3.50
CA LYS A 211 0.66 -12.21 -3.20
C LYS A 211 2.06 -12.52 -3.72
N ASP A 212 2.42 -11.94 -4.86
CA ASP A 212 3.72 -12.13 -5.49
C ASP A 212 4.78 -11.26 -4.80
N HIS A 213 4.49 -9.96 -4.68
CA HIS A 213 5.35 -9.03 -3.94
C HIS A 213 4.52 -7.96 -3.24
N ALA A 214 4.92 -7.58 -2.03
CA ALA A 214 4.20 -6.58 -1.21
C ALA A 214 4.10 -5.19 -1.87
N LYS A 215 4.97 -4.89 -2.85
CA LYS A 215 4.92 -3.65 -3.64
C LYS A 215 3.66 -3.50 -4.49
N PHE A 216 3.00 -4.63 -4.78
CA PHE A 216 1.73 -4.66 -5.50
C PHE A 216 0.51 -4.63 -4.56
N SER A 217 0.70 -4.54 -3.24
CA SER A 217 -0.43 -4.41 -2.33
C SER A 217 -1.03 -3.00 -2.47
N PRO A 218 -2.32 -2.86 -2.86
CA PRO A 218 -2.93 -1.55 -3.10
C PRO A 218 -3.35 -0.82 -1.81
N VAL A 219 -3.19 -1.48 -0.66
CA VAL A 219 -3.62 -1.00 0.64
C VAL A 219 -2.41 -0.83 1.55
N ALA A 220 -2.35 0.26 2.29
CA ALA A 220 -1.30 0.45 3.30
C ALA A 220 -1.45 -0.56 4.45
N THR A 221 -2.67 -0.73 4.96
CA THR A 221 -3.03 -1.76 5.92
C THR A 221 -4.53 -2.04 5.86
N VAL A 222 -4.93 -3.28 6.13
CA VAL A 222 -6.34 -3.66 6.29
C VAL A 222 -6.44 -4.55 7.52
N SER A 223 -7.28 -4.13 8.46
CA SER A 223 -7.56 -4.87 9.69
C SER A 223 -9.03 -4.73 10.05
N TYR A 224 -9.50 -5.59 10.94
CA TYR A 224 -10.84 -5.49 11.51
C TYR A 224 -10.75 -5.82 13.00
N ARG A 225 -11.71 -5.30 13.77
CA ARG A 225 -11.91 -5.61 15.19
C ARG A 225 -13.36 -5.97 15.41
N LEU A 226 -13.61 -6.87 16.36
CA LEU A 226 -14.98 -7.13 16.82
C LEU A 226 -15.43 -5.97 17.71
N LEU A 227 -16.71 -5.61 17.61
CA LEU A 227 -17.29 -4.58 18.47
C LEU A 227 -17.31 -5.07 19.93
N PRO A 228 -16.70 -4.36 20.88
CA PRO A 228 -16.71 -4.77 22.28
C PRO A 228 -18.12 -4.58 22.90
N ASP A 229 -18.65 -5.62 23.55
CA ASP A 229 -19.87 -5.54 24.37
C ASP A 229 -19.49 -5.53 25.86
N ILE A 230 -19.62 -4.37 26.51
CA ILE A 230 -19.27 -4.20 27.93
C ILE A 230 -20.54 -4.08 28.74
N LYS A 231 -20.80 -5.08 29.60
CA LYS A 231 -21.94 -5.10 30.53
C LYS A 231 -21.46 -4.89 31.96
N LEU A 232 -22.03 -3.89 32.64
CA LEU A 232 -21.79 -3.64 34.05
C LEU A 232 -22.84 -4.39 34.87
N ASN A 233 -22.41 -5.43 35.58
CA ASN A 233 -23.27 -6.13 36.53
C ASN A 233 -23.23 -5.39 37.87
N ARG A 234 -24.39 -4.97 38.36
CA ARG A 234 -24.56 -4.26 39.63
C ARG A 234 -24.93 -5.21 40.76
#